data_AF-A0A7S2H917-F1
#
_entry.id   AF-A0A7S2H917-F1
#
_cell.length_a   1.000
_cell.length_b   1.000
_cell.length_c   1.000
_cell.angle_alpha   90.00
_cell.angle_beta   90.00
_cell.angle_gamma   90.00
#
_symmetry.space_group_name_H-M   'P 1'
#
loop_
_entity.id
_entity.type
_entity.pdbx_description
1 polymer ?
#
loop_
_entity_poly.entity_id
_entity_poly.type
_entity_poly.pdbx_seq_one_letter_code
_entity_poly.pdbx_strand_id
1 'polypeptide(L)'
;TVFRDSKYTSHEVTIDDAQIEWFEEVVASHPSSEGWKIIVFTHAPIIGSGIRVIQANHVVNGCCWLNHSGGNSARFIELVRKHRCIKAWFSGHFHLGQDYEDSITFPTVPREVGPYPNRGSCVFAQTSVMRSGSSRDGRQQSRLLRGNKDGFEVCTVDHADGGSVRVDATISYTDLNHEVGVYTHKHEELQASDSFVKVYSPTIGDGKCATPHEVTQVIDATPDGGVDHTTVSWWHMNCGRVLGIYDSRMVEYEPSTLAPLGLVVGADELAGRRVLISPSSQDGAFKVEQAILLVDDEHGTVTVVQPNEDGSFWRKIVRNKMVRMREQRREQAAAELAEALFCSEHGCGDLDEHFVEEASERVVSTWGPYTQISGTAKRTAVPGMYKEVFSFLQGSRY
;
A
#
# COMPACT_ATOMS: atom_id res chain seq x y z
N THR A 1 -7.48 -9.81 -16.95
CA THR A 1 -6.83 -9.66 -15.63
C THR A 1 -5.89 -10.81 -15.38
N VAL A 2 -4.59 -10.53 -15.38
CA VAL A 2 -3.53 -11.53 -15.20
C VAL A 2 -3.08 -11.48 -13.75
N PHE A 3 -3.57 -12.40 -12.91
CA PHE A 3 -3.23 -12.45 -11.47
C PHE A 3 -1.89 -13.15 -11.18
N ARG A 4 -1.43 -14.03 -12.07
CA ARG A 4 -0.36 -14.98 -11.75
C ARG A 4 1.00 -14.61 -12.36
N ASP A 5 1.00 -13.80 -13.41
CA ASP A 5 2.22 -13.42 -14.15
C ASP A 5 2.70 -12.01 -13.83
N SER A 6 2.07 -11.33 -12.85
CA SER A 6 2.55 -10.05 -12.36
C SER A 6 3.98 -10.19 -11.80
N LYS A 7 4.83 -9.24 -12.21
CA LYS A 7 6.29 -9.32 -12.03
C LYS A 7 6.70 -9.40 -10.56
N TYR A 8 5.98 -8.73 -9.67
CA TYR A 8 6.41 -8.57 -8.28
C TYR A 8 5.51 -9.29 -7.27
N THR A 9 4.20 -9.33 -7.48
CA THR A 9 3.27 -9.93 -6.50
C THR A 9 2.03 -10.51 -7.15
N SER A 10 1.73 -11.80 -6.89
CA SER A 10 0.57 -12.50 -7.46
C SER A 10 -0.79 -11.98 -6.96
N HIS A 11 -0.78 -11.01 -6.05
CA HIS A 11 -1.98 -10.35 -5.55
C HIS A 11 -2.21 -9.02 -6.27
N GLU A 12 -1.26 -8.54 -7.06
CA GLU A 12 -1.49 -7.39 -7.91
C GLU A 12 -2.47 -7.74 -9.03
N VAL A 13 -3.41 -6.83 -9.25
CA VAL A 13 -4.31 -6.89 -10.39
C VAL A 13 -3.71 -6.07 -11.50
N THR A 14 -3.45 -6.71 -12.63
CA THR A 14 -2.95 -6.03 -13.83
C THR A 14 -3.93 -6.24 -14.98
N ILE A 15 -4.19 -5.14 -15.71
CA ILE A 15 -4.76 -5.14 -17.06
C ILE A 15 -3.68 -4.67 -18.03
N ASP A 16 -3.65 -5.26 -19.23
CA ASP A 16 -2.64 -4.99 -20.25
C ASP A 16 -2.91 -3.70 -21.03
N ASP A 17 -1.94 -3.29 -21.84
CA ASP A 17 -2.01 -2.06 -22.63
C ASP A 17 -3.20 -2.05 -23.61
N ALA A 18 -3.56 -3.19 -24.20
CA ALA A 18 -4.68 -3.28 -25.12
C ALA A 18 -6.02 -3.03 -24.40
N GLN A 19 -6.18 -3.55 -23.18
CA GLN A 19 -7.35 -3.24 -22.35
C GLN A 19 -7.40 -1.75 -21.94
N ILE A 20 -6.23 -1.13 -21.70
CA ILE A 20 -6.16 0.29 -21.36
C ILE A 20 -6.50 1.16 -22.57
N GLU A 21 -5.93 0.88 -23.74
CA GLU A 21 -6.21 1.59 -24.99
C GLU A 21 -7.70 1.51 -25.33
N TRP A 22 -8.31 0.33 -25.24
CA TRP A 22 -9.75 0.17 -25.40
C TRP A 22 -10.55 1.05 -24.43
N PHE A 23 -10.16 1.08 -23.15
CA PHE A 23 -10.86 1.90 -22.15
C PHE A 23 -10.72 3.39 -22.45
N GLU A 24 -9.54 3.84 -22.86
CA GLU A 24 -9.27 5.22 -23.28
C GLU A 24 -10.15 5.63 -24.48
N GLU A 25 -10.26 4.75 -25.49
CA GLU A 25 -11.13 4.97 -26.64
C GLU A 25 -12.61 5.04 -26.24
N VAL A 26 -13.08 4.16 -25.35
CA VAL A 26 -14.47 4.16 -24.85
C VAL A 26 -14.79 5.49 -24.17
N VAL A 27 -13.96 5.95 -23.24
CA VAL A 27 -14.25 7.20 -22.50
C VAL A 27 -14.05 8.46 -23.35
N ALA A 28 -13.20 8.41 -24.38
CA ALA A 28 -13.03 9.50 -25.32
C ALA A 28 -14.19 9.62 -26.32
N SER A 29 -14.71 8.49 -26.80
CA SER A 29 -15.83 8.44 -27.76
C SER A 29 -17.21 8.66 -27.13
N HIS A 30 -17.29 8.67 -25.79
CA HIS A 30 -18.54 8.86 -25.04
C HIS A 30 -18.42 10.05 -24.07
N PRO A 31 -18.24 11.29 -24.59
CA PRO A 31 -17.96 12.45 -23.76
C PRO A 31 -19.18 12.91 -22.97
N SER A 32 -18.94 13.55 -21.81
CA SER A 32 -20.03 14.09 -20.97
C SER A 32 -20.82 15.19 -21.67
N SER A 33 -20.22 15.90 -22.64
CA SER A 33 -20.88 16.91 -23.47
C SER A 33 -22.03 16.35 -24.32
N GLU A 34 -22.04 15.04 -24.56
CA GLU A 34 -23.12 14.33 -25.25
C GLU A 34 -24.09 13.63 -24.29
N GLY A 35 -23.94 13.87 -22.98
CA GLY A 35 -24.83 13.32 -21.95
C GLY A 35 -24.41 11.95 -21.40
N TRP A 36 -23.28 11.40 -21.84
CA TRP A 36 -22.79 10.10 -21.38
C TRP A 36 -22.39 10.09 -19.91
N LYS A 37 -22.73 8.98 -19.25
CA LYS A 37 -22.42 8.68 -17.85
C LYS A 37 -21.92 7.24 -17.76
N ILE A 38 -20.65 7.07 -17.40
CA ILE A 38 -19.95 5.79 -17.36
C ILE A 38 -19.73 5.42 -15.89
N ILE A 39 -20.08 4.18 -15.56
CA ILE A 39 -19.78 3.55 -14.28
C ILE A 39 -18.80 2.42 -14.54
N VAL A 40 -17.69 2.42 -13.82
CA VAL A 40 -16.58 1.48 -14.00
C VAL A 40 -16.54 0.48 -12.86
N PHE A 41 -16.23 -0.78 -13.17
CA PHE A 41 -16.07 -1.85 -12.19
C PHE A 41 -14.72 -2.53 -12.41
N THR A 42 -13.90 -2.59 -11.36
CA THR A 42 -12.61 -3.30 -11.38
C THR A 42 -12.46 -4.19 -10.15
N HIS A 43 -11.50 -5.11 -10.18
CA HIS A 43 -11.19 -5.90 -8.99
C HIS A 43 -10.51 -5.02 -7.93
N ALA A 44 -9.36 -4.44 -8.27
CA ALA A 44 -8.62 -3.53 -7.39
C ALA A 44 -9.03 -2.06 -7.62
N PRO A 45 -9.01 -1.22 -6.57
CA PRO A 45 -9.17 0.22 -6.72
C PRO A 45 -8.02 0.83 -7.52
N ILE A 46 -8.24 2.02 -8.09
CA ILE A 46 -7.18 2.80 -8.72
C ILE A 46 -6.48 3.68 -7.69
N ILE A 47 -5.19 3.95 -7.92
CA ILE A 47 -4.45 4.90 -7.10
C ILE A 47 -5.11 6.29 -7.18
N GLY A 48 -5.15 7.03 -6.08
CA GLY A 48 -5.81 8.33 -6.03
C GLY A 48 -7.34 8.31 -5.89
N SER A 49 -7.98 7.13 -5.91
CA SER A 49 -9.40 6.98 -5.59
C SER A 49 -9.75 7.51 -4.19
N GLY A 50 -8.79 7.48 -3.26
CA GLY A 50 -9.01 7.88 -1.87
C GLY A 50 -9.65 6.80 -1.01
N ILE A 51 -9.84 5.59 -1.53
CA ILE A 51 -10.19 4.43 -0.71
C ILE A 51 -8.98 4.11 0.18
N ARG A 52 -9.09 4.39 1.49
CA ARG A 52 -7.95 4.33 2.43
C ARG A 52 -8.01 3.21 3.45
N VAL A 53 -9.12 2.48 3.49
CA VAL A 53 -9.32 1.35 4.41
C VAL A 53 -8.72 0.11 3.76
N ILE A 54 -7.43 -0.08 3.99
CA ILE A 54 -6.69 -1.14 3.34
C ILE A 54 -5.86 -1.92 4.36
N GLN A 55 -5.40 -3.08 3.95
CA GLN A 55 -4.50 -3.86 4.79
C GLN A 55 -3.09 -3.33 4.64
N ALA A 56 -2.33 -3.25 5.75
CA ALA A 56 -0.93 -2.86 5.71
C ALA A 56 -0.13 -3.71 4.70
N ASN A 57 -0.48 -5.00 4.57
CA ASN A 57 0.20 -5.89 3.62
C ASN A 57 0.09 -5.41 2.16
N HIS A 58 -0.98 -4.72 1.77
CA HIS A 58 -1.15 -4.30 0.39
C HIS A 58 -0.20 -3.17 0.06
N VAL A 59 0.07 -2.29 1.03
CA VAL A 59 1.07 -1.21 0.93
C VAL A 59 2.46 -1.81 0.89
N VAL A 60 2.77 -2.71 1.83
CA VAL A 60 4.08 -3.37 1.92
C VAL A 60 4.41 -4.15 0.65
N ASN A 61 3.42 -4.82 0.06
CA ASN A 61 3.62 -5.68 -1.12
C ASN A 61 3.48 -4.94 -2.46
N GLY A 62 3.11 -3.66 -2.48
CA GLY A 62 2.86 -2.93 -3.72
C GLY A 62 1.73 -3.55 -4.54
N CYS A 63 0.62 -3.95 -3.89
CA CYS A 63 -0.53 -4.57 -4.57
C CYS A 63 -1.89 -3.97 -4.20
N CYS A 64 -1.93 -2.79 -3.58
CA CYS A 64 -3.19 -2.09 -3.29
C CYS A 64 -4.01 -1.77 -4.54
N TRP A 65 -3.34 -1.33 -5.61
CA TRP A 65 -3.97 -0.63 -6.71
C TRP A 65 -3.93 -1.44 -8.01
N LEU A 66 -4.84 -1.11 -8.92
CA LEU A 66 -4.81 -1.61 -10.30
C LEU A 66 -3.53 -1.13 -10.99
N ASN A 67 -2.79 -2.06 -11.60
CA ASN A 67 -1.48 -1.83 -12.24
C ASN A 67 -0.46 -1.10 -11.33
N HIS A 68 -0.50 -1.37 -10.03
CA HIS A 68 0.31 -0.68 -9.01
C HIS A 68 1.80 -0.61 -9.39
N SER A 69 2.39 -1.70 -9.88
CA SER A 69 3.81 -1.81 -10.17
C SER A 69 4.21 -1.50 -11.62
N GLY A 70 3.24 -1.13 -12.46
CA GLY A 70 3.41 -0.93 -13.91
C GLY A 70 4.12 0.36 -14.34
N GLY A 71 4.69 1.13 -13.41
CA GLY A 71 5.44 2.37 -13.71
C GLY A 71 4.59 3.62 -13.95
N ASN A 72 3.31 3.49 -14.33
CA ASN A 72 2.34 4.59 -14.39
C ASN A 72 0.99 4.19 -13.76
N SER A 73 0.99 3.94 -12.46
CA SER A 73 -0.23 3.61 -11.72
C SER A 73 -1.26 4.75 -11.72
N ALA A 74 -0.81 6.01 -11.86
CA ALA A 74 -1.66 7.21 -11.87
C ALA A 74 -2.50 7.38 -13.15
N ARG A 75 -2.18 6.64 -14.23
CA ARG A 75 -2.87 6.74 -15.53
C ARG A 75 -4.40 6.71 -15.41
N PHE A 76 -4.95 5.85 -14.56
CA PHE A 76 -6.41 5.74 -14.40
C PHE A 76 -7.04 6.98 -13.74
N ILE A 77 -6.40 7.55 -12.72
CA ILE A 77 -6.94 8.75 -12.07
C ILE A 77 -6.80 9.96 -13.01
N GLU A 78 -5.78 9.99 -13.86
CA GLU A 78 -5.65 11.00 -14.92
C GLU A 78 -6.78 10.90 -15.93
N LEU A 79 -7.18 9.69 -16.34
CA LEU A 79 -8.36 9.49 -17.19
C LEU A 79 -9.64 9.98 -16.51
N VAL A 80 -9.82 9.68 -15.22
CA VAL A 80 -10.96 10.20 -14.45
C VAL A 80 -10.98 11.73 -14.38
N ARG A 81 -9.82 12.36 -14.18
CA ARG A 81 -9.67 13.82 -14.14
C ARG A 81 -9.98 14.45 -15.50
N LYS A 82 -9.56 13.79 -16.59
CA LYS A 82 -9.74 14.27 -17.96
C LYS A 82 -11.17 14.05 -18.49
N HIS A 83 -11.78 12.92 -18.16
CA HIS A 83 -13.06 12.47 -18.72
C HIS A 83 -14.18 12.54 -17.69
N ARG A 84 -14.88 13.69 -17.64
CA ARG A 84 -16.02 13.92 -16.72
C ARG A 84 -17.20 12.97 -16.93
N CYS A 85 -17.25 12.21 -18.02
CA CYS A 85 -18.29 11.19 -18.23
C CYS A 85 -18.14 10.02 -17.26
N ILE A 86 -16.97 9.80 -16.66
CA ILE A 86 -16.77 8.79 -15.62
C ILE A 86 -17.36 9.31 -14.30
N LYS A 87 -18.51 8.76 -13.91
CA LYS A 87 -19.28 9.23 -12.74
C LYS A 87 -19.06 8.39 -11.50
N ALA A 88 -18.74 7.11 -11.66
CA ALA A 88 -18.47 6.23 -10.53
C ALA A 88 -17.51 5.09 -10.87
N TRP A 89 -16.78 4.64 -9.86
CA TRP A 89 -15.83 3.54 -9.96
C TRP A 89 -15.92 2.63 -8.74
N PHE A 90 -16.30 1.38 -8.97
CA PHE A 90 -16.46 0.38 -7.93
C PHE A 90 -15.31 -0.62 -7.96
N SER A 91 -14.80 -0.97 -6.79
CA SER A 91 -13.72 -1.94 -6.64
C SER A 91 -13.91 -2.83 -5.44
N GLY A 92 -13.33 -4.04 -5.46
CA GLY A 92 -13.33 -4.99 -4.36
C GLY A 92 -11.94 -5.08 -3.71
N HIS A 93 -11.31 -6.24 -3.87
CA HIS A 93 -9.92 -6.54 -3.51
C HIS A 93 -9.59 -6.66 -2.02
N PHE A 94 -10.05 -5.73 -1.17
CA PHE A 94 -9.64 -5.71 0.24
C PHE A 94 -10.44 -6.66 1.15
N HIS A 95 -11.58 -7.17 0.68
CA HIS A 95 -12.43 -8.11 1.44
C HIS A 95 -12.85 -7.53 2.80
N LEU A 96 -13.16 -6.24 2.80
CA LEU A 96 -13.56 -5.47 3.97
C LEU A 96 -14.97 -4.93 3.75
N GLY A 97 -15.71 -4.81 4.84
CA GLY A 97 -17.02 -4.18 4.89
C GLY A 97 -17.04 -2.73 4.42
N GLN A 98 -18.25 -2.19 4.38
CA GLN A 98 -18.61 -0.96 3.70
C GLN A 98 -18.95 0.18 4.67
N ASP A 99 -18.87 -0.08 5.97
CA ASP A 99 -19.24 0.86 7.03
C ASP A 99 -18.10 1.82 7.39
N TYR A 100 -16.89 1.54 6.94
CA TYR A 100 -15.70 2.32 7.28
C TYR A 100 -15.68 3.66 6.57
N GLU A 101 -15.06 4.64 7.23
CA GLU A 101 -14.69 5.92 6.62
C GLU A 101 -13.82 5.69 5.38
N ASP A 102 -14.01 6.47 4.31
CA ASP A 102 -13.32 6.28 3.02
C ASP A 102 -13.60 4.95 2.30
N SER A 103 -14.60 4.17 2.72
CA SER A 103 -15.13 3.06 1.89
C SER A 103 -15.91 3.57 0.67
N ILE A 104 -16.28 4.84 0.68
CA ILE A 104 -16.73 5.64 -0.44
C ILE A 104 -15.89 6.92 -0.43
N THR A 105 -15.63 7.51 -1.58
CA THR A 105 -15.10 8.87 -1.68
C THR A 105 -15.80 9.63 -2.78
N PHE A 106 -15.90 10.94 -2.60
CA PHE A 106 -16.63 11.81 -3.50
C PHE A 106 -15.69 12.61 -4.42
N PRO A 107 -16.24 13.15 -5.52
CA PRO A 107 -15.59 14.14 -6.36
C PRO A 107 -14.92 15.25 -5.53
N THR A 108 -13.70 15.60 -5.90
CA THR A 108 -12.93 16.67 -5.28
C THR A 108 -12.21 17.47 -6.35
N VAL A 109 -12.12 18.78 -6.14
CA VAL A 109 -11.51 19.75 -7.04
C VAL A 109 -9.97 19.72 -6.96
N PRO A 110 -9.26 20.37 -7.91
CA PRO A 110 -7.81 20.51 -7.86
C PRO A 110 -7.30 21.10 -6.53
N ARG A 111 -6.08 20.74 -6.15
CA ARG A 111 -5.48 21.11 -4.84
C ARG A 111 -5.30 22.61 -4.67
N GLU A 112 -5.22 23.33 -5.78
CA GLU A 112 -5.16 24.79 -5.83
C GLU A 112 -6.47 25.43 -5.31
N VAL A 113 -7.55 24.65 -5.22
CA VAL A 113 -8.91 25.08 -4.86
C VAL A 113 -9.43 24.37 -3.60
N GLY A 114 -8.74 23.34 -3.09
CA GLY A 114 -9.16 22.63 -1.88
C GLY A 114 -8.11 21.64 -1.33
N PRO A 115 -8.29 21.15 -0.08
CA PRO A 115 -7.26 20.38 0.61
C PRO A 115 -7.12 18.91 0.14
N TYR A 116 -8.02 18.43 -0.72
CA TYR A 116 -8.11 17.02 -1.11
C TYR A 116 -7.48 16.76 -2.49
N PRO A 117 -6.91 15.55 -2.73
CA PRO A 117 -6.40 15.20 -4.06
C PRO A 117 -7.52 15.25 -5.10
N ASN A 118 -7.22 15.76 -6.30
CA ASN A 118 -8.20 15.90 -7.39
C ASN A 118 -8.75 14.53 -7.83
N ARG A 119 -10.04 14.29 -7.62
CA ARG A 119 -10.75 13.04 -8.00
C ARG A 119 -11.68 13.21 -9.20
N GLY A 120 -11.63 14.37 -9.86
CA GLY A 120 -12.50 14.68 -10.99
C GLY A 120 -13.98 14.60 -10.61
N SER A 121 -14.80 14.03 -11.51
CA SER A 121 -16.26 13.87 -11.36
C SER A 121 -16.70 12.53 -10.78
N CYS A 122 -15.76 11.72 -10.29
CA CYS A 122 -16.02 10.31 -9.99
C CYS A 122 -16.24 10.06 -8.50
N VAL A 123 -17.27 9.26 -8.20
CA VAL A 123 -17.43 8.61 -6.89
C VAL A 123 -16.70 7.27 -6.88
N PHE A 124 -15.82 7.05 -5.92
CA PHE A 124 -15.18 5.75 -5.75
C PHE A 124 -15.85 5.00 -4.61
N ALA A 125 -16.08 3.70 -4.77
CA ALA A 125 -16.69 2.89 -3.73
C ALA A 125 -16.10 1.48 -3.66
N GLN A 126 -15.80 1.06 -2.44
CA GLN A 126 -15.38 -0.30 -2.12
C GLN A 126 -16.59 -1.23 -2.04
N THR A 127 -16.38 -2.46 -2.49
CA THR A 127 -17.32 -3.58 -2.45
C THR A 127 -16.73 -4.70 -1.58
N SER A 128 -17.51 -5.20 -0.62
CA SER A 128 -17.10 -6.31 0.23
C SER A 128 -17.34 -7.65 -0.50
N VAL A 129 -17.24 -8.75 0.23
CA VAL A 129 -17.51 -10.11 -0.24
C VAL A 129 -18.78 -10.66 0.41
N MET A 130 -19.55 -11.42 -0.36
CA MET A 130 -20.83 -11.98 0.10
C MET A 130 -20.66 -13.25 0.93
N ARG A 131 -19.53 -13.96 0.77
CA ARG A 131 -19.34 -15.30 1.33
C ARG A 131 -18.74 -15.25 2.73
N SER A 132 -19.39 -15.91 3.68
CA SER A 132 -18.83 -16.18 5.01
C SER A 132 -17.43 -16.83 4.93
N GLY A 133 -16.52 -16.38 5.80
CA GLY A 133 -15.13 -16.82 5.85
C GLY A 133 -14.22 -16.26 4.75
N SER A 134 -14.77 -15.50 3.78
CA SER A 134 -13.95 -14.76 2.79
C SER A 134 -13.74 -13.30 3.18
N SER A 135 -14.66 -12.74 3.98
CA SER A 135 -14.54 -11.41 4.56
C SER A 135 -13.54 -11.43 5.70
N ARG A 136 -12.75 -10.37 5.81
CA ARG A 136 -11.71 -10.26 6.83
C ARG A 136 -12.18 -9.60 8.12
N ASP A 137 -13.29 -8.86 8.05
CA ASP A 137 -13.93 -8.23 9.21
C ASP A 137 -15.26 -8.90 9.58
N GLY A 138 -15.56 -10.05 8.98
CA GLY A 138 -16.77 -10.83 9.23
C GLY A 138 -18.03 -10.30 8.53
N ARG A 139 -18.01 -9.09 7.95
CA ARG A 139 -19.17 -8.53 7.25
C ARG A 139 -19.35 -9.16 5.89
N GLN A 140 -20.58 -9.60 5.59
CA GLN A 140 -20.94 -10.19 4.30
C GLN A 140 -21.79 -9.19 3.53
N GLN A 141 -21.16 -8.35 2.71
CA GLN A 141 -21.82 -7.19 2.11
C GLN A 141 -21.59 -7.11 0.59
N SER A 142 -22.55 -6.53 -0.13
CA SER A 142 -22.39 -6.15 -1.55
C SER A 142 -22.97 -4.78 -1.83
N ARG A 143 -22.57 -4.15 -2.94
CA ARG A 143 -23.15 -2.87 -3.38
C ARG A 143 -24.38 -3.09 -4.27
N LEU A 144 -25.41 -2.29 -4.06
CA LEU A 144 -26.57 -2.14 -4.95
C LEU A 144 -26.63 -0.68 -5.44
N LEU A 145 -26.81 -0.48 -6.74
CA LEU A 145 -26.96 0.83 -7.35
C LEU A 145 -28.39 1.03 -7.83
N ARG A 146 -28.98 2.17 -7.48
CA ARG A 146 -30.33 2.56 -7.90
C ARG A 146 -30.29 4.00 -8.37
N GLY A 147 -30.72 4.29 -9.59
CA GLY A 147 -30.59 5.64 -10.12
C GLY A 147 -31.34 5.88 -11.41
N ASN A 148 -31.26 7.12 -11.87
CA ASN A 148 -31.84 7.59 -13.12
C ASN A 148 -30.91 8.62 -13.77
N LYS A 149 -31.42 9.39 -14.74
CA LYS A 149 -30.64 10.42 -15.45
C LYS A 149 -30.11 11.54 -14.56
N ASP A 150 -30.72 11.78 -13.40
CA ASP A 150 -30.46 12.91 -12.50
C ASP A 150 -29.56 12.52 -11.31
N GLY A 151 -29.25 11.23 -11.14
CA GLY A 151 -28.42 10.78 -10.01
C GLY A 151 -28.55 9.29 -9.72
N PHE A 152 -27.85 8.84 -8.68
CA PHE A 152 -27.95 7.46 -8.20
C PHE A 152 -27.63 7.37 -6.70
N GLU A 153 -28.11 6.30 -6.09
CA GLU A 153 -27.81 5.89 -4.73
C GLU A 153 -26.81 4.74 -4.75
N VAL A 154 -25.84 4.79 -3.83
CA VAL A 154 -24.99 3.66 -3.47
C VAL A 154 -25.55 3.04 -2.22
N CYS A 155 -25.97 1.79 -2.31
CA CYS A 155 -26.55 1.04 -1.21
C CYS A 155 -25.66 -0.13 -0.80
N THR A 156 -25.73 -0.51 0.46
CA THR A 156 -25.17 -1.75 1.02
C THR A 156 -26.28 -2.77 1.17
N VAL A 157 -26.01 -3.99 0.72
CA VAL A 157 -26.84 -5.17 1.00
C VAL A 157 -26.08 -6.04 1.99
N ASP A 158 -26.64 -6.27 3.18
CA ASP A 158 -26.08 -7.15 4.20
C ASP A 158 -26.63 -8.57 4.06
N HIS A 159 -25.79 -9.50 3.63
CA HIS A 159 -26.15 -10.90 3.41
C HIS A 159 -26.19 -11.72 4.70
N ALA A 160 -25.52 -11.27 5.77
CA ALA A 160 -25.62 -11.90 7.08
C ALA A 160 -26.97 -11.55 7.74
N ASP A 161 -27.50 -10.36 7.47
CA ASP A 161 -28.80 -9.88 7.92
C ASP A 161 -29.90 -10.07 6.85
N GLY A 162 -29.97 -11.26 6.26
CA GLY A 162 -31.09 -11.65 5.38
C GLY A 162 -31.25 -10.82 4.09
N GLY A 163 -30.23 -10.09 3.66
CA GLY A 163 -30.27 -9.22 2.49
C GLY A 163 -30.83 -7.83 2.78
N SER A 164 -30.76 -7.34 4.02
CA SER A 164 -31.21 -6.00 4.38
C SER A 164 -30.46 -4.93 3.57
N VAL A 165 -31.17 -3.88 3.18
CA VAL A 165 -30.64 -2.84 2.28
C VAL A 165 -30.57 -1.51 3.01
N ARG A 166 -29.40 -0.88 2.98
CA ARG A 166 -29.16 0.46 3.54
C ARG A 166 -28.62 1.39 2.46
N VAL A 167 -29.10 2.63 2.42
CA VAL A 167 -28.52 3.67 1.56
C VAL A 167 -27.30 4.24 2.26
N ASP A 168 -26.16 4.23 1.58
CA ASP A 168 -24.90 4.72 2.13
C ASP A 168 -24.56 6.13 1.63
N ALA A 169 -24.83 6.38 0.35
CA ALA A 169 -24.64 7.69 -0.26
C ALA A 169 -25.67 7.97 -1.37
N THR A 170 -26.04 9.23 -1.52
CA THR A 170 -26.85 9.75 -2.63
C THR A 170 -26.00 10.70 -3.47
N ILE A 171 -26.01 10.48 -4.78
CA ILE A 171 -25.30 11.29 -5.77
C ILE A 171 -26.34 11.95 -6.66
N SER A 172 -26.31 13.28 -6.74
CA SER A 172 -27.18 14.08 -7.60
C SER A 172 -26.36 14.83 -8.64
N TYR A 173 -26.89 14.92 -9.86
CA TYR A 173 -26.33 15.71 -10.95
C TYR A 173 -27.09 17.03 -11.07
N THR A 174 -26.42 18.16 -10.86
CA THR A 174 -27.04 19.47 -11.10
C THR A 174 -26.95 19.87 -12.57
N ASP A 175 -25.91 19.40 -13.27
CA ASP A 175 -25.77 19.45 -14.72
C ASP A 175 -24.80 18.33 -15.19
N LEU A 176 -24.37 18.38 -16.45
CA LEU A 176 -23.45 17.38 -17.04
C LEU A 176 -22.07 17.34 -16.40
N ASN A 177 -21.70 18.42 -15.71
CA ASN A 177 -20.39 18.71 -15.17
C ASN A 177 -20.42 18.93 -13.65
N HIS A 178 -21.51 18.71 -12.93
CA HIS A 178 -21.53 18.96 -11.50
C HIS A 178 -22.30 17.87 -10.76
N GLU A 179 -21.59 17.25 -9.83
CA GLU A 179 -22.06 16.15 -9.00
C GLU A 179 -21.97 16.53 -7.52
N VAL A 180 -23.02 16.23 -6.76
CA VAL A 180 -23.03 16.39 -5.30
C VAL A 180 -23.27 15.02 -4.68
N GLY A 181 -22.29 14.57 -3.89
CA GLY A 181 -22.39 13.35 -3.10
C GLY A 181 -22.65 13.68 -1.63
N VAL A 182 -23.63 13.00 -1.03
CA VAL A 182 -23.96 13.15 0.39
C VAL A 182 -23.98 11.78 1.05
N TYR A 183 -23.28 11.64 2.17
CA TYR A 183 -23.38 10.46 3.03
C TYR A 183 -24.73 10.41 3.73
N THR A 184 -25.32 9.22 3.80
CA THR A 184 -26.61 8.99 4.44
C THR A 184 -26.47 8.34 5.82
N HIS A 185 -25.26 7.97 6.23
CA HIS A 185 -24.99 7.31 7.50
C HIS A 185 -23.66 7.76 8.12
N LYS A 186 -23.52 7.54 9.44
CA LYS A 186 -22.23 7.70 10.14
C LYS A 186 -21.32 6.53 9.80
N HIS A 187 -20.03 6.79 9.75
CA HIS A 187 -19.02 5.75 9.60
C HIS A 187 -18.80 5.01 10.91
N GLU A 188 -18.49 3.72 10.79
CA GLU A 188 -17.89 2.97 11.88
C GLU A 188 -16.38 3.21 11.89
N GLU A 189 -15.83 3.41 13.08
CA GLU A 189 -14.38 3.46 13.24
C GLU A 189 -13.79 2.06 13.04
N LEU A 190 -12.64 2.01 12.37
CA LEU A 190 -11.81 0.82 12.40
C LEU A 190 -11.39 0.59 13.85
N GLN A 191 -11.88 -0.46 14.48
CA GLN A 191 -11.33 -0.87 15.76
C GLN A 191 -9.84 -1.18 15.57
N ALA A 192 -9.01 -0.68 16.48
CA ALA A 192 -7.57 -0.92 16.45
C ALA A 192 -7.32 -2.43 16.31
N SER A 193 -6.72 -2.81 15.20
CA SER A 193 -6.34 -4.19 14.92
C SER A 193 -5.02 -4.19 14.17
N ASP A 194 -4.17 -5.18 14.43
CA ASP A 194 -2.88 -5.30 13.76
C ASP A 194 -3.01 -5.62 12.25
N SER A 195 -4.23 -5.92 11.77
CA SER A 195 -4.50 -6.40 10.41
C SER A 195 -4.96 -5.33 9.43
N PHE A 196 -5.50 -4.21 9.93
CA PHE A 196 -6.09 -3.16 9.10
C PHE A 196 -5.53 -1.81 9.51
N VAL A 197 -5.22 -0.98 8.52
CA VAL A 197 -4.71 0.37 8.77
C VAL A 197 -5.51 1.34 7.92
N LYS A 198 -5.90 2.47 8.50
CA LYS A 198 -6.29 3.61 7.68
C LYS A 198 -5.00 4.19 7.14
N VAL A 199 -4.78 4.10 5.83
CA VAL A 199 -3.51 4.59 5.31
C VAL A 199 -3.47 6.10 5.36
N TYR A 200 -2.44 6.61 6.02
CA TYR A 200 -2.09 8.00 6.00
C TYR A 200 -1.89 8.47 4.56
N SER A 201 -2.58 9.55 4.23
CA SER A 201 -2.39 10.30 2.99
C SER A 201 -1.94 11.67 3.43
N PRO A 202 -0.70 12.08 3.14
CA PRO A 202 -0.22 13.38 3.59
C PRO A 202 -1.11 14.53 3.11
N THR A 203 -1.42 15.45 4.02
CA THR A 203 -2.17 16.68 3.76
C THR A 203 -1.29 17.88 4.04
N ILE A 204 -1.52 18.99 3.33
CA ILE A 204 -0.86 20.26 3.64
C ILE A 204 -1.31 20.71 5.02
N GLY A 205 -0.35 20.86 5.94
CA GLY A 205 -0.61 21.13 7.36
C GLY A 205 -0.47 19.91 8.28
N ASP A 206 -0.37 18.69 7.72
CA ASP A 206 -0.03 17.50 8.51
C ASP A 206 1.46 17.51 8.86
N GLY A 207 1.77 17.65 10.14
CA GLY A 207 3.13 17.59 10.67
C GLY A 207 4.11 18.55 9.98
N LYS A 208 5.39 18.17 9.97
CA LYS A 208 6.45 18.94 9.31
C LYS A 208 6.53 18.55 7.83
N CYS A 209 5.93 19.37 6.98
CA CYS A 209 5.97 19.24 5.52
C CYS A 209 7.14 20.05 4.94
N ALA A 210 7.99 19.41 4.14
CA ALA A 210 8.95 20.11 3.29
C ALA A 210 8.44 20.10 1.83
N THR A 211 7.88 21.22 1.39
CA THR A 211 7.45 21.44 0.00
C THR A 211 8.65 21.77 -0.90
N PRO A 212 8.58 21.42 -2.21
CA PRO A 212 9.73 21.45 -3.09
C PRO A 212 10.02 22.87 -3.58
N HIS A 213 11.00 23.51 -2.98
CA HIS A 213 11.83 24.46 -3.71
C HIS A 213 13.27 24.05 -3.46
N GLU A 214 13.93 23.60 -4.53
CA GLU A 214 15.33 23.18 -4.63
C GLU A 214 16.03 23.07 -3.28
N VAL A 215 15.92 21.89 -2.69
CA VAL A 215 16.56 21.60 -1.41
C VAL A 215 18.06 21.58 -1.65
N THR A 216 18.67 22.75 -1.49
CA THR A 216 20.11 23.00 -1.60
C THR A 216 20.81 22.86 -0.25
N GLN A 217 20.04 22.59 0.81
CA GLN A 217 20.50 22.43 2.18
C GLN A 217 20.02 21.10 2.75
N VAL A 218 20.68 20.63 3.81
CA VAL A 218 20.24 19.43 4.52
C VAL A 218 18.90 19.72 5.20
N ILE A 219 17.91 18.84 4.99
CA ILE A 219 16.64 18.86 5.73
C ILE A 219 16.71 17.80 6.82
N ASP A 220 16.36 18.18 8.04
CA ASP A 220 16.04 17.23 9.11
C ASP A 220 14.53 16.96 9.08
N ALA A 221 14.14 15.76 8.64
CA ALA A 221 12.74 15.34 8.61
C ALA A 221 12.23 14.93 10.00
N THR A 222 13.12 14.86 10.99
CA THR A 222 12.83 14.47 12.38
C THR A 222 13.54 15.40 13.36
N PRO A 223 13.26 16.72 13.37
CA PRO A 223 14.02 17.68 14.17
C PRO A 223 13.82 17.53 15.68
N ASP A 224 12.75 16.87 16.09
CA ASP A 224 12.39 16.70 17.51
C ASP A 224 13.08 15.47 18.13
N GLY A 225 13.92 14.76 17.36
CA GLY A 225 14.64 13.56 17.81
C GLY A 225 14.40 12.36 16.88
N GLY A 226 14.75 11.17 17.36
CA GLY A 226 14.54 9.93 16.61
C GLY A 226 13.06 9.62 16.35
N VAL A 227 12.79 8.84 15.29
CA VAL A 227 11.41 8.45 14.93
C VAL A 227 10.77 7.59 16.02
N ASP A 228 9.53 7.93 16.36
CA ASP A 228 8.63 7.16 17.21
C ASP A 228 7.27 6.89 16.53
N HIS A 229 6.28 6.41 17.29
CA HIS A 229 4.94 6.08 16.79
C HIS A 229 4.07 7.32 16.51
N THR A 230 4.44 8.49 17.04
CA THR A 230 3.72 9.75 16.85
C THR A 230 4.32 10.62 15.75
N THR A 231 5.52 10.27 15.28
CA THR A 231 6.26 11.02 14.29
C THR A 231 5.53 11.02 12.94
N VAL A 232 5.18 12.22 12.46
CA VAL A 232 4.59 12.44 11.14
C VAL A 232 5.36 13.53 10.40
N SER A 233 5.98 13.17 9.28
CA SER A 233 6.69 14.10 8.39
C SER A 233 6.64 13.60 6.97
N TRP A 234 6.69 14.50 5.98
CA TRP A 234 6.75 14.12 4.58
C TRP A 234 7.38 15.23 3.72
N TRP A 235 7.93 14.83 2.58
CA TRP A 235 8.71 15.72 1.71
C TRP A 235 8.67 15.31 0.25
N HIS A 236 8.79 16.31 -0.62
CA HIS A 236 9.05 16.11 -2.04
C HIS A 236 10.57 16.05 -2.29
N MET A 237 11.01 15.03 -3.03
CA MET A 237 12.38 14.88 -3.50
C MET A 237 12.58 15.67 -4.81
N ASN A 238 13.80 16.13 -5.08
CA ASN A 238 14.21 16.79 -6.33
C ASN A 238 14.00 15.90 -7.56
N CYS A 239 14.04 14.57 -7.38
CA CYS A 239 13.72 13.59 -8.42
C CYS A 239 12.21 13.43 -8.69
N GLY A 240 11.36 14.20 -8.01
CA GLY A 240 9.91 14.19 -8.18
C GLY A 240 9.16 13.16 -7.33
N ARG A 241 9.88 12.27 -6.61
CA ARG A 241 9.29 11.31 -5.68
C ARG A 241 8.79 11.99 -4.40
N VAL A 242 7.88 11.35 -3.69
CA VAL A 242 7.37 11.84 -2.40
C VAL A 242 7.52 10.75 -1.36
N LEU A 243 8.12 11.11 -0.22
CA LEU A 243 8.33 10.20 0.90
C LEU A 243 7.72 10.78 2.16
N GLY A 244 7.39 9.91 3.11
CA GLY A 244 6.92 10.35 4.41
C GLY A 244 7.02 9.27 5.47
N ILE A 245 7.08 9.74 6.71
CA ILE A 245 7.12 8.95 7.94
C ILE A 245 5.73 8.98 8.56
N TYR A 246 5.20 7.81 8.86
CA TYR A 246 3.94 7.62 9.56
C TYR A 246 3.93 6.25 10.25
N ASP A 247 3.41 6.17 11.48
CA ASP A 247 3.31 4.92 12.24
C ASP A 247 4.68 4.20 12.33
N SER A 248 5.72 4.98 12.65
CA SER A 248 7.12 4.56 12.69
C SER A 248 7.68 3.96 11.38
N ARG A 249 7.00 4.09 10.23
CA ARG A 249 7.47 3.56 8.94
C ARG A 249 7.73 4.69 7.97
N MET A 250 8.69 4.47 7.06
CA MET A 250 8.88 5.34 5.90
C MET A 250 8.15 4.74 4.69
N VAL A 251 7.32 5.54 4.03
CA VAL A 251 6.46 5.13 2.90
C VAL A 251 6.70 6.09 1.73
N GLU A 252 6.73 5.55 0.51
CA GLU A 252 6.71 6.35 -0.71
C GLU A 252 5.28 6.55 -1.18
N TYR A 253 4.99 7.74 -1.73
CA TYR A 253 3.68 8.17 -2.18
C TYR A 253 3.71 8.55 -3.66
N GLU A 254 2.59 8.35 -4.35
CA GLU A 254 2.42 8.80 -5.72
C GLU A 254 2.31 10.34 -5.74
N PRO A 255 3.17 11.05 -6.47
CA PRO A 255 3.31 12.51 -6.32
C PRO A 255 2.03 13.32 -6.57
N SER A 256 1.18 12.90 -7.51
CA SER A 256 -0.02 13.67 -7.90
C SER A 256 -1.23 13.45 -6.98
N THR A 257 -1.27 12.32 -6.28
CA THR A 257 -2.41 11.90 -5.44
C THR A 257 -2.07 11.82 -3.97
N LEU A 258 -0.78 11.68 -3.64
CA LEU A 258 -0.25 11.30 -2.33
C LEU A 258 -0.84 10.00 -1.78
N ALA A 259 -1.31 9.12 -2.67
CA ALA A 259 -1.67 7.76 -2.29
C ALA A 259 -0.39 6.94 -2.05
N PRO A 260 -0.41 6.01 -1.07
CA PRO A 260 0.75 5.19 -0.74
C PRO A 260 1.11 4.26 -1.91
N LEU A 261 2.40 4.20 -2.24
CA LEU A 261 2.99 3.25 -3.18
C LEU A 261 3.56 2.04 -2.44
N GLY A 262 4.36 2.26 -1.40
CA GLY A 262 4.87 1.15 -0.60
C GLY A 262 5.87 1.51 0.48
N LEU A 263 6.26 0.48 1.24
CA LEU A 263 7.19 0.60 2.38
C LEU A 263 8.61 0.84 1.88
N VAL A 264 9.26 1.91 2.34
CA VAL A 264 10.67 2.22 2.07
C VAL A 264 11.56 1.72 3.21
N VAL A 265 11.17 1.97 4.46
CA VAL A 265 11.89 1.53 5.67
C VAL A 265 10.88 1.05 6.72
N GLY A 266 11.12 -0.14 7.27
CA GLY A 266 10.30 -0.74 8.32
C GLY A 266 10.44 -0.04 9.68
N ALA A 267 9.51 -0.29 10.58
CA ALA A 267 9.51 0.34 11.92
C ALA A 267 10.69 -0.12 12.80
N ASP A 268 11.11 -1.37 12.65
CA ASP A 268 12.29 -1.94 13.30
C ASP A 268 13.59 -1.24 12.90
N GLU A 269 13.69 -0.81 11.64
CA GLU A 269 14.87 -0.12 11.12
C GLU A 269 14.86 1.39 11.40
N LEU A 270 13.68 1.98 11.60
CA LEU A 270 13.52 3.42 11.72
C LEU A 270 13.45 3.92 13.17
N ALA A 271 12.98 3.07 14.10
CA ALA A 271 12.80 3.43 15.51
C ALA A 271 14.05 4.07 16.12
N GLY A 272 13.87 5.25 16.73
CA GLY A 272 14.94 6.00 17.39
C GLY A 272 15.95 6.67 16.46
N ARG A 273 15.89 6.46 15.14
CA ARG A 273 16.81 7.08 14.18
C ARG A 273 16.28 8.43 13.71
N ARG A 274 17.18 9.37 13.44
CA ARG A 274 16.84 10.60 12.72
C ARG A 274 16.87 10.37 11.20
N VAL A 275 16.05 11.12 10.47
CA VAL A 275 15.99 11.07 9.01
C VAL A 275 16.44 12.41 8.44
N LEU A 276 17.56 12.39 7.72
CA LEU A 276 18.09 13.58 7.04
C LEU A 276 18.01 13.41 5.52
N ILE A 277 17.71 14.50 4.83
CA ILE A 277 17.75 14.58 3.36
C ILE A 277 18.88 15.53 2.98
N SER A 278 19.91 15.02 2.34
CA SER A 278 21.07 15.82 1.94
C SER A 278 21.15 15.95 0.42
N PRO A 279 21.38 17.15 -0.14
CA PRO A 279 21.76 17.27 -1.54
C PRO A 279 23.09 16.57 -1.81
N SER A 280 23.24 15.98 -2.99
CA SER A 280 24.52 15.51 -3.50
C SER A 280 25.38 16.67 -4.01
N SER A 281 26.70 16.46 -4.11
CA SER A 281 27.59 17.48 -4.66
C SER A 281 27.26 17.78 -6.13
N GLN A 282 27.20 19.06 -6.48
CA GLN A 282 27.01 19.53 -7.86
C GLN A 282 28.17 19.05 -8.74
N ASP A 283 27.87 18.18 -9.72
CA ASP A 283 28.67 18.08 -10.94
C ASP A 283 27.85 18.68 -12.08
N GLY A 284 28.40 19.74 -12.68
CA GLY A 284 27.70 20.68 -13.56
C GLY A 284 27.20 20.06 -14.86
N ALA A 285 26.02 19.44 -14.80
CA ALA A 285 25.12 19.12 -15.92
C ALA A 285 23.79 18.49 -15.45
N PHE A 286 23.74 17.93 -14.24
CA PHE A 286 22.61 17.16 -13.73
C PHE A 286 21.86 17.88 -12.61
N LYS A 287 20.55 17.62 -12.46
CA LYS A 287 19.79 18.07 -11.29
C LYS A 287 20.47 17.53 -10.02
N VAL A 288 20.54 18.35 -8.98
CA VAL A 288 21.10 17.95 -7.66
C VAL A 288 20.30 16.76 -7.13
N GLU A 289 20.92 15.58 -7.09
CA GLU A 289 20.34 14.39 -6.47
C GLU A 289 20.26 14.59 -4.95
N GLN A 290 19.45 13.76 -4.28
CA GLN A 290 19.32 13.81 -2.84
C GLN A 290 19.51 12.42 -2.24
N ALA A 291 20.33 12.35 -1.20
CA ALA A 291 20.50 11.17 -0.37
C ALA A 291 19.56 11.25 0.83
N ILE A 292 18.96 10.11 1.19
CA ILE A 292 18.18 9.94 2.41
C ILE A 292 19.04 9.17 3.40
N LEU A 293 19.22 9.74 4.58
CA LEU A 293 20.13 9.24 5.61
C LEU A 293 19.32 8.87 6.85
N LEU A 294 19.49 7.64 7.33
CA LEU A 294 19.05 7.22 8.66
C LEU A 294 20.24 7.35 9.60
N VAL A 295 20.15 8.28 10.55
CA VAL A 295 21.21 8.57 11.51
C VAL A 295 20.87 7.92 12.84
N ASP A 296 21.73 7.02 13.29
CA ASP A 296 21.72 6.44 14.61
C ASP A 296 22.72 7.21 15.48
N ASP A 297 22.21 8.15 16.27
CA ASP A 297 23.04 8.99 17.13
C ASP A 297 23.66 8.21 18.30
N GLU A 298 23.03 7.11 18.73
CA GLU A 298 23.53 6.27 19.83
C GLU A 298 24.82 5.55 19.43
N HIS A 299 24.84 5.00 18.21
CA HIS A 299 25.98 4.24 17.69
C HIS A 299 26.90 5.06 16.77
N GLY A 300 26.51 6.29 16.42
CA GLY A 300 27.23 7.14 15.47
C GLY A 300 27.26 6.57 14.05
N THR A 301 26.23 5.84 13.65
CA THR A 301 26.16 5.20 12.32
C THR A 301 25.18 5.93 11.39
N VAL A 302 25.47 5.90 10.09
CA VAL A 302 24.62 6.50 9.06
C VAL A 302 24.32 5.45 8.00
N THR A 303 23.05 5.19 7.76
CA THR A 303 22.57 4.32 6.68
C THR A 303 22.01 5.17 5.54
N VAL A 304 22.48 4.96 4.32
CA VAL A 304 21.93 5.63 3.13
C VAL A 304 20.84 4.77 2.53
N VAL A 305 19.63 5.33 2.33
CA VAL A 305 18.54 4.65 1.62
C VAL A 305 18.72 4.86 0.12
N GLN A 306 18.97 3.77 -0.59
CA GLN A 306 19.18 3.77 -2.05
C GLN A 306 17.86 3.56 -2.80
N PRO A 307 17.64 4.22 -3.94
CA PRO A 307 16.53 3.90 -4.82
C PRO A 307 16.76 2.58 -5.58
N ASN A 308 15.67 2.00 -6.06
CA ASN A 308 15.64 0.92 -7.04
C ASN A 308 16.13 1.41 -8.42
N GLU A 309 16.38 0.47 -9.34
CA GLU A 309 16.78 0.78 -10.73
C GLU A 309 15.79 1.69 -11.48
N ASP A 310 14.50 1.65 -11.14
CA ASP A 310 13.45 2.51 -11.70
C ASP A 310 13.30 3.86 -10.98
N GLY A 311 14.19 4.15 -10.02
CA GLY A 311 14.19 5.37 -9.22
C GLY A 311 13.12 5.45 -8.14
N SER A 312 12.34 4.39 -7.91
CA SER A 312 11.46 4.28 -6.73
C SER A 312 12.27 3.88 -5.49
N PHE A 313 11.82 4.27 -4.30
CA PHE A 313 12.44 3.91 -3.03
C PHE A 313 11.70 2.80 -2.29
N TRP A 314 10.40 2.61 -2.57
CA TRP A 314 9.65 1.55 -1.91
C TRP A 314 10.23 0.18 -2.24
N ARG A 315 10.43 -0.62 -1.22
CA ARG A 315 11.08 -1.93 -1.32
C ARG A 315 10.11 -2.92 -1.93
N LYS A 316 10.60 -3.67 -2.89
CA LYS A 316 9.91 -4.83 -3.46
C LYS A 316 10.21 -6.05 -2.58
N ILE A 317 9.69 -6.03 -1.35
CA ILE A 317 10.08 -6.95 -0.25
C ILE A 317 9.66 -8.40 -0.54
N VAL A 318 8.52 -8.60 -1.20
CA VAL A 318 7.92 -9.91 -1.35
C VAL A 318 7.81 -10.28 -2.81
N ARG A 319 8.37 -11.45 -3.15
CA ARG A 319 8.28 -12.04 -4.48
C ARG A 319 6.87 -12.54 -4.79
N ASN A 320 6.60 -12.75 -6.08
CA ASN A 320 5.38 -13.37 -6.55
C ASN A 320 5.12 -14.68 -5.77
N LYS A 321 3.89 -14.86 -5.25
CA LYS A 321 3.52 -16.03 -4.42
C LYS A 321 3.83 -17.35 -5.11
N MET A 322 3.69 -17.44 -6.43
CA MET A 322 4.02 -18.67 -7.17
C MET A 322 5.51 -18.97 -7.14
N VAL A 323 6.36 -17.94 -7.21
CA VAL A 323 7.81 -18.08 -7.03
C VAL A 323 8.12 -18.52 -5.60
N ARG A 324 7.51 -17.86 -4.61
CA ARG A 324 7.68 -18.20 -3.19
C ARG A 324 7.21 -19.61 -2.84
N MET A 325 6.09 -20.05 -3.41
CA MET A 325 5.60 -21.43 -3.28
C MET A 325 6.58 -22.45 -3.89
N ARG A 326 7.29 -22.09 -4.96
CA ARG A 326 8.34 -22.94 -5.55
C ARG A 326 9.61 -22.92 -4.69
N GLU A 327 10.01 -21.76 -4.17
CA GLU A 327 11.13 -21.60 -3.24
C GLU A 327 10.89 -22.42 -1.96
N GLN A 328 9.72 -22.29 -1.34
CA GLN A 328 9.33 -23.08 -0.17
C GLN A 328 9.37 -24.59 -0.43
N ARG A 329 8.92 -25.06 -1.61
CA ARG A 329 9.06 -26.47 -2.00
C ARG A 329 10.52 -26.91 -2.15
N ARG A 330 11.41 -26.02 -2.61
CA ARG A 330 12.85 -26.29 -2.71
C ARG A 330 13.50 -26.32 -1.33
N GLU A 331 13.12 -25.40 -0.44
CA GLU A 331 13.59 -25.37 0.94
C GLU A 331 13.13 -26.63 1.70
N GLN A 332 11.87 -27.06 1.51
CA GLN A 332 11.37 -28.31 2.08
C GLN A 332 12.14 -29.52 1.56
N ALA A 333 12.37 -29.61 0.24
CA ALA A 333 13.18 -30.70 -0.33
C ALA A 333 14.65 -30.67 0.15
N ALA A 334 15.21 -29.47 0.36
CA ALA A 334 16.56 -29.31 0.91
C ALA A 334 16.63 -29.69 2.39
N ALA A 335 15.59 -29.42 3.19
CA ALA A 335 15.48 -29.87 4.57
C ALA A 335 15.40 -31.39 4.66
N GLU A 336 14.56 -32.03 3.84
CA GLU A 336 14.45 -33.50 3.75
C GLU A 336 15.80 -34.13 3.35
N LEU A 337 16.54 -33.52 2.40
CA LEU A 337 17.85 -34.00 2.00
C LEU A 337 18.92 -33.75 3.09
N ALA A 338 18.89 -32.60 3.77
CA ALA A 338 19.80 -32.28 4.86
C ALA A 338 19.61 -33.27 6.02
N GLU A 339 18.38 -33.62 6.36
CA GLU A 339 18.09 -34.69 7.31
C GLU A 339 18.72 -36.01 6.85
N ALA A 340 18.53 -36.42 5.60
CA ALA A 340 19.11 -37.67 5.09
C ALA A 340 20.65 -37.67 5.09
N LEU A 341 21.29 -36.55 4.72
CA LEU A 341 22.74 -36.42 4.66
C LEU A 341 23.36 -36.44 6.06
N PHE A 342 22.83 -35.64 6.99
CA PHE A 342 23.43 -35.43 8.31
C PHE A 342 22.95 -36.43 9.37
N CYS A 343 21.80 -37.12 9.19
CA CYS A 343 21.42 -38.24 10.06
C CYS A 343 22.26 -39.51 9.79
N SER A 344 22.89 -39.63 8.62
CA SER A 344 23.72 -40.79 8.27
C SER A 344 25.09 -40.83 8.97
N GLU A 345 25.56 -39.69 9.51
CA GLU A 345 26.88 -39.59 10.15
C GLU A 345 26.87 -39.82 11.66
N HIS A 346 25.71 -39.84 12.35
CA HIS A 346 25.65 -39.88 13.83
C HIS A 346 24.93 -41.10 14.45
N GLY A 347 24.51 -42.08 13.65
CA GLY A 347 23.89 -43.30 14.16
C GLY A 347 22.47 -43.05 14.66
N CYS A 348 21.51 -43.64 13.96
CA CYS A 348 20.09 -43.58 14.27
C CYS A 348 19.78 -44.32 15.58
N GLY A 349 19.90 -43.60 16.70
CA GLY A 349 19.27 -43.93 17.98
C GLY A 349 18.30 -42.82 18.33
N ASP A 350 17.01 -43.11 18.21
CA ASP A 350 15.85 -42.32 18.67
C ASP A 350 15.87 -40.83 18.26
N LEU A 351 15.34 -40.56 17.06
CA LEU A 351 15.01 -39.22 16.60
C LEU A 351 13.88 -38.65 17.46
N ASP A 352 14.23 -37.83 18.45
CA ASP A 352 13.29 -37.01 19.19
C ASP A 352 12.79 -35.85 18.29
N GLU A 353 11.55 -35.39 18.48
CA GLU A 353 10.91 -34.32 17.65
C GLU A 353 11.75 -33.03 17.61
N HIS A 354 12.64 -32.84 18.59
CA HIS A 354 13.57 -31.72 18.70
C HIS A 354 14.63 -31.64 17.58
N PHE A 355 15.00 -32.76 16.94
CA PHE A 355 16.05 -32.76 15.90
C PHE A 355 15.56 -32.26 14.53
N VAL A 356 14.26 -32.42 14.26
CA VAL A 356 13.60 -31.96 13.01
C VAL A 356 13.50 -30.43 12.96
N GLU A 357 13.25 -29.77 14.10
CA GLU A 357 13.34 -28.30 14.18
C GLU A 357 14.76 -27.82 13.85
N GLU A 358 15.79 -28.48 14.38
CA GLU A 358 17.20 -28.11 14.19
C GLU A 358 17.70 -28.27 12.74
N ALA A 359 17.18 -29.24 11.99
CA ALA A 359 17.53 -29.43 10.57
C ALA A 359 16.93 -28.33 9.68
N SER A 360 15.71 -27.87 9.99
CA SER A 360 15.06 -26.77 9.28
C SER A 360 15.76 -25.42 9.50
N GLU A 361 16.39 -25.22 10.67
CA GLU A 361 17.21 -24.03 10.98
C GLU A 361 18.55 -24.00 10.24
N ARG A 362 19.03 -25.15 9.73
CA ARG A 362 20.30 -25.26 8.99
C ARG A 362 20.17 -25.00 7.49
N VAL A 363 18.94 -24.99 6.96
CA VAL A 363 18.68 -24.69 5.54
C VAL A 363 18.48 -23.20 5.37
N VAL A 364 19.49 -22.53 4.81
CA VAL A 364 19.47 -21.08 4.59
C VAL A 364 19.19 -20.78 3.12
N SER A 365 18.12 -20.02 2.89
CA SER A 365 17.81 -19.47 1.57
C SER A 365 18.76 -18.32 1.24
N THR A 366 19.33 -18.32 0.04
CA THR A 366 20.18 -17.21 -0.45
C THR A 366 19.42 -15.90 -0.60
N TRP A 367 18.09 -15.92 -0.46
CA TRP A 367 17.24 -14.75 -0.50
C TRP A 367 16.90 -14.18 0.88
N GLY A 368 17.42 -14.72 2.00
CA GLY A 368 17.17 -14.23 3.35
C GLY A 368 15.89 -14.79 4.00
N PRO A 369 15.56 -14.43 5.26
CA PRO A 369 14.55 -15.10 6.10
C PRO A 369 13.09 -14.76 5.75
N TYR A 370 12.74 -14.63 4.47
CA TYR A 370 11.37 -14.35 4.02
C TYR A 370 10.48 -15.61 4.06
N THR A 371 10.48 -16.31 5.19
CA THR A 371 9.88 -17.65 5.37
C THR A 371 8.36 -17.63 5.56
N GLN A 372 7.70 -16.46 5.65
CA GLN A 372 6.26 -16.38 5.95
C GLN A 372 5.37 -16.18 4.73
N ILE A 373 4.55 -17.19 4.40
CA ILE A 373 3.56 -17.19 3.28
C ILE A 373 2.61 -15.97 3.32
N SER A 374 2.36 -15.38 4.50
CA SER A 374 1.40 -14.30 4.76
C SER A 374 1.70 -12.95 4.08
N GLY A 375 2.89 -12.76 3.51
CA GLY A 375 3.23 -11.51 2.80
C GLY A 375 3.41 -10.31 3.73
N THR A 376 3.64 -10.56 5.02
CA THR A 376 4.05 -9.56 6.00
C THR A 376 5.47 -9.90 6.44
N ALA A 377 6.46 -9.08 6.10
CA ALA A 377 7.79 -9.22 6.68
C ALA A 377 7.69 -8.85 8.17
N LYS A 378 7.85 -9.83 9.07
CA LYS A 378 7.88 -9.58 10.53
C LYS A 378 9.21 -9.01 11.01
N ARG A 379 10.27 -9.17 10.21
CA ARG A 379 11.60 -8.57 10.35
C ARG A 379 12.13 -8.30 8.95
N THR A 380 12.62 -7.10 8.68
CA THR A 380 13.27 -6.75 7.40
C THR A 380 14.80 -6.72 7.54
N ALA A 381 15.31 -6.79 8.77
CA ALA A 381 16.73 -6.95 9.05
C ALA A 381 17.28 -8.28 8.52
N VAL A 382 18.44 -8.23 7.87
CA VAL A 382 19.22 -9.41 7.47
C VAL A 382 19.89 -9.99 8.73
N PRO A 383 19.63 -11.27 9.09
CA PRO A 383 20.34 -11.93 10.19
C PRO A 383 21.85 -11.91 9.91
N GLY A 384 22.63 -11.40 10.86
CA GLY A 384 24.09 -11.29 10.75
C GLY A 384 24.63 -9.94 10.27
N MET A 385 23.78 -8.98 9.84
CA MET A 385 24.20 -7.59 9.61
C MET A 385 24.11 -6.70 10.85
N TYR A 386 23.27 -7.07 11.81
CA TYR A 386 23.19 -6.42 13.11
C TYR A 386 23.47 -7.48 14.17
N LYS A 387 24.49 -7.27 15.00
CA LYS A 387 24.74 -8.14 16.15
C LYS A 387 23.52 -8.07 17.07
N GLU A 388 22.97 -9.23 17.41
CA GLU A 388 22.01 -9.37 18.50
C GLU A 388 22.61 -8.75 19.77
N VAL A 389 21.97 -7.69 20.28
CA VAL A 389 22.16 -7.27 21.66
C VAL A 389 20.81 -7.35 22.35
N PHE A 390 20.38 -8.57 22.65
CA PHE A 390 19.38 -8.82 23.67
C PHE A 390 19.82 -10.03 24.50
N SER A 391 20.80 -9.80 25.37
CA SER A 391 20.89 -10.54 26.63
C SER A 391 21.49 -9.63 27.68
N PHE A 392 20.65 -9.13 28.57
CA PHE A 392 20.91 -8.84 29.99
C PHE A 392 19.84 -7.85 30.42
N LEU A 393 18.75 -8.35 31.01
CA LEU A 393 17.97 -7.70 32.08
C LEU A 393 16.79 -8.61 32.49
N GLN A 394 17.09 -9.86 32.84
CA GLN A 394 16.25 -10.65 33.75
C GLN A 394 17.17 -11.54 34.58
N GLY A 395 17.47 -11.13 35.81
CA GLY A 395 18.32 -11.94 36.68
C GLY A 395 18.84 -11.28 37.94
N SER A 396 17.98 -10.62 38.73
CA SER A 396 18.26 -10.41 40.16
C SER A 396 16.99 -10.06 40.93
N ARG A 397 16.26 -11.09 41.35
CA ARG A 397 15.58 -11.08 42.65
C ARG A 397 16.51 -11.83 43.61
N TYR A 398 17.13 -11.09 44.53
CA TYR A 398 17.14 -11.31 45.97
C TYR A 398 17.58 -10.01 46.64
#